data_AF-A0A7C9KXL4-F1
#
_entry.id   AF-A0A7C9KXL4-F1
#
_cell.length_a   1.000
_cell.length_b   1.000
_cell.length_c   1.000
_cell.angle_alpha   90.00
_cell.angle_beta   90.00
_cell.angle_gamma   90.00
#
_symmetry.space_group_name_H-M   'P 1'
#
loop_
_entity.id
_entity.type
_entity.pdbx_description
1 polymer ?
#
loop_
_entity_poly.entity_id
_entity_poly.type
_entity_poly.pdbx_seq_one_letter_code
_entity_poly.pdbx_strand_id
1 'polypeptide(L)'
;MRARTIISADSNFDMPPRFPAPERRRAGQAVAAWSAAGAAAGAGEVPGYDSHSIIVDDPGGAAWMRRVGGAITDTFGLVADLPLDRRDALTGELCAACDLLAIHPAPLHFDASLTGPQSAWILLRGVALPLAQGARAQIVLSWREVLNRTATARLRRDLTSALELSGRFSTSLDPFALETLPKPPDVSPR
;
A
#
# COMPACT_ATOMS: atom_id res chain seq x y z
N MET A 1 39.56 30.62 6.21
CA MET A 1 39.03 29.45 6.93
C MET A 1 37.57 29.26 6.54
N ARG A 2 37.24 28.28 5.71
CA ARG A 2 35.86 27.97 5.29
C ARG A 2 35.33 26.84 6.15
N ALA A 3 34.29 27.11 6.94
CA ALA A 3 33.57 26.09 7.68
C ALA A 3 32.86 25.16 6.67
N ARG A 4 33.27 23.89 6.65
CA ARG A 4 32.53 22.81 5.99
C ARG A 4 31.39 22.41 6.91
N THR A 5 30.17 22.81 6.60
CA THR A 5 28.99 22.18 7.18
C THR A 5 28.91 20.75 6.66
N ILE A 6 29.30 19.81 7.51
CA ILE A 6 29.07 18.38 7.30
C ILE A 6 27.55 18.22 7.41
N ILE A 7 26.88 17.95 6.29
CA ILE A 7 25.50 17.45 6.32
C ILE A 7 25.59 16.07 6.96
N SER A 8 25.18 15.97 8.22
CA SER A 8 25.00 14.71 8.92
C SER A 8 24.10 13.82 8.06
N ALA A 9 24.66 12.73 7.55
CA ALA A 9 23.89 11.65 7.01
C ALA A 9 23.25 10.93 8.20
N ASP A 10 22.12 11.45 8.66
CA ASP A 10 21.29 10.78 9.66
C ASP A 10 20.80 9.46 9.06
N SER A 11 21.58 8.44 9.38
CA SER A 11 21.20 7.04 9.31
C SER A 11 20.14 6.85 10.38
N ASN A 12 18.89 6.66 9.97
CA ASN A 12 17.87 5.90 10.69
C ASN A 12 16.56 6.01 9.91
N PHE A 13 16.23 4.97 9.14
CA PHE A 13 14.84 4.46 9.05
C PHE A 13 14.86 3.13 8.30
N ASP A 14 15.28 2.08 9.00
CA ASP A 14 14.95 0.69 8.64
C ASP A 14 13.65 0.31 9.37
N MET A 15 12.65 1.18 9.26
CA MET A 15 11.30 0.88 9.75
C MET A 15 10.41 0.74 8.51
N PRO A 16 9.75 -0.42 8.32
CA PRO A 16 8.87 -0.60 7.19
C PRO A 16 7.82 0.52 7.21
N PRO A 17 7.53 1.14 6.05
CA PRO A 17 6.57 2.21 5.93
C PRO A 17 5.24 1.80 6.59
N ARG A 18 4.77 2.63 7.52
CA ARG A 18 3.54 2.38 8.28
C ARG A 18 2.32 2.66 7.41
N PHE A 19 1.34 1.76 7.45
CA PHE A 19 0.08 1.94 6.73
C PHE A 19 -0.79 3.04 7.35
N PRO A 20 -1.41 3.90 6.53
CA PRO A 20 -2.34 4.91 7.02
C PRO A 20 -3.69 4.31 7.48
N ALA A 21 -4.55 5.17 8.04
CA ALA A 21 -5.83 4.79 8.63
C ALA A 21 -6.90 4.19 7.67
N PRO A 22 -7.04 4.60 6.39
CA PRO A 22 -8.11 4.10 5.54
C PRO A 22 -7.92 2.63 5.10
N GLU A 23 -6.69 2.15 4.96
CA GLU A 23 -6.43 0.73 4.66
C GLU A 23 -6.77 -0.16 5.87
N ARG A 24 -6.42 0.31 7.08
CA ARG A 24 -6.84 -0.35 8.34
C ARG A 24 -8.36 -0.34 8.47
N ARG A 25 -9.01 0.73 8.00
CA ARG A 25 -10.47 0.85 8.01
C ARG A 25 -11.10 -0.24 7.14
N ARG A 26 -10.57 -0.56 5.96
CA ARG A 26 -11.12 -1.61 5.10
C ARG A 26 -11.03 -3.00 5.76
N ALA A 27 -9.86 -3.37 6.26
CA ALA A 27 -9.68 -4.66 6.95
C ALA A 27 -10.56 -4.75 8.21
N GLY A 28 -10.60 -3.67 9.02
CA GLY A 28 -11.46 -3.62 10.21
C GLY A 28 -12.96 -3.68 9.88
N GLN A 29 -13.38 -3.04 8.78
CA GLN A 29 -14.77 -3.12 8.30
C GLN A 29 -15.12 -4.53 7.82
N ALA A 30 -14.22 -5.22 7.12
CA ALA A 30 -14.44 -6.59 6.67
C ALA A 30 -14.57 -7.56 7.85
N VAL A 31 -13.71 -7.43 8.87
CA VAL A 31 -13.81 -8.20 10.12
C VAL A 31 -15.12 -7.91 10.85
N ALA A 32 -15.48 -6.63 10.99
CA ALA A 32 -16.71 -6.24 11.66
C ALA A 32 -17.95 -6.80 10.93
N ALA A 33 -17.96 -6.74 9.60
CA ALA A 33 -19.04 -7.28 8.78
C ALA A 33 -19.10 -8.81 8.87
N TRP A 34 -17.96 -9.51 8.85
CA TRP A 34 -17.88 -10.95 9.06
C TRP A 34 -18.41 -11.36 10.44
N SER A 35 -17.96 -10.69 11.50
CA SER A 35 -18.41 -10.94 12.88
C SER A 35 -19.91 -10.68 13.05
N ALA A 36 -20.42 -9.62 12.41
CA ALA A 36 -21.85 -9.29 12.41
C ALA A 36 -22.69 -10.30 11.61
N ALA A 37 -22.12 -10.94 10.59
CA ALA A 37 -22.80 -11.96 9.78
C ALA A 37 -23.00 -13.30 10.52
N GLY A 38 -22.36 -13.50 11.67
CA GLY A 38 -22.71 -14.58 12.61
C GLY A 38 -21.52 -15.38 13.12
N ALA A 39 -21.29 -15.31 14.43
CA ALA A 39 -20.23 -16.01 15.16
C ALA A 39 -20.50 -17.50 15.44
N ALA A 40 -21.63 -18.05 15.00
CA ALA A 40 -22.01 -19.44 15.25
C ALA A 40 -22.08 -20.20 13.92
N ALA A 41 -20.99 -20.88 13.57
CA ALA A 41 -20.92 -21.84 12.47
C ALA A 41 -21.21 -21.28 11.06
N GLY A 42 -20.34 -20.36 10.62
CA GLY A 42 -20.09 -20.17 9.20
C GLY A 42 -20.71 -18.92 8.60
N ALA A 43 -20.09 -17.77 8.87
CA ALA A 43 -20.35 -16.59 8.08
C ALA A 43 -20.09 -16.91 6.60
N GLY A 44 -21.11 -16.62 5.78
CA GLY A 44 -20.95 -16.61 4.33
C GLY A 44 -19.95 -15.55 3.91
N GLU A 45 -19.71 -15.49 2.62
CA GLU A 45 -18.89 -14.43 2.03
C GLU A 45 -19.43 -13.04 2.43
N VAL A 46 -18.52 -12.15 2.83
CA VAL A 46 -18.82 -10.75 3.12
C VAL A 46 -18.99 -9.99 1.81
N PRO A 47 -20.19 -9.47 1.50
CA PRO A 47 -20.44 -8.76 0.25
C PRO A 47 -19.77 -7.38 0.21
N GLY A 48 -19.52 -6.85 -1.00
CA GLY A 48 -18.99 -5.50 -1.20
C GLY A 48 -17.46 -5.40 -1.26
N TYR A 49 -16.77 -6.54 -1.14
CA TYR A 49 -15.31 -6.65 -1.28
C TYR A 49 -14.89 -7.41 -2.55
N ASP A 50 -15.81 -7.67 -3.47
CA ASP A 50 -15.59 -8.52 -4.65
C ASP A 50 -14.35 -8.12 -5.46
N SER A 51 -14.17 -6.82 -5.73
CA SER A 51 -13.01 -6.33 -6.50
C SER A 51 -11.68 -6.44 -5.75
N HIS A 52 -11.71 -6.52 -4.42
CA HIS A 52 -10.55 -6.50 -3.53
C HIS A 52 -10.45 -7.76 -2.68
N SER A 53 -11.06 -8.87 -3.10
CA SER A 53 -10.98 -10.12 -2.38
C SER A 53 -10.60 -11.30 -3.26
N ILE A 54 -10.02 -12.31 -2.62
CA ILE A 54 -9.68 -13.60 -3.19
C ILE A 54 -10.46 -14.65 -2.41
N ILE A 55 -11.11 -15.57 -3.11
CA ILE A 55 -11.65 -16.78 -2.49
C ILE A 55 -10.64 -17.89 -2.71
N VAL A 56 -10.16 -18.48 -1.61
CA VAL A 56 -9.21 -19.59 -1.63
C VAL A 56 -9.89 -20.83 -1.07
N ASP A 57 -9.77 -21.95 -1.79
CA ASP A 57 -10.08 -23.29 -1.29
C ASP A 57 -8.77 -23.99 -0.94
N ASP A 58 -8.63 -24.45 0.31
CA ASP A 58 -7.47 -25.20 0.77
C ASP A 58 -7.86 -26.55 1.41
N PRO A 59 -8.30 -27.53 0.60
CA PRO A 59 -8.61 -28.87 1.08
C PRO A 59 -7.32 -29.63 1.43
N GLY A 60 -6.69 -29.30 2.55
CA GLY A 60 -5.59 -30.09 3.14
C GLY A 60 -4.18 -29.69 2.70
N GLY A 61 -3.92 -28.40 2.47
CA GLY A 61 -2.59 -27.84 2.21
C GLY A 61 -2.28 -27.57 0.73
N ALA A 62 -3.21 -27.91 -0.17
CA ALA A 62 -3.16 -27.57 -1.58
C ALA A 62 -4.16 -26.44 -1.83
N ALA A 63 -3.73 -25.20 -1.63
CA ALA A 63 -4.59 -24.03 -1.75
C ALA A 63 -4.79 -23.59 -3.21
N TRP A 64 -6.04 -23.32 -3.59
CA TRP A 64 -6.47 -22.92 -4.94
C TRP A 64 -7.24 -21.62 -4.90
N MET A 65 -6.88 -20.68 -5.77
CA MET A 65 -7.67 -19.46 -5.98
C MET A 65 -8.93 -19.82 -6.76
N ARG A 66 -10.10 -19.73 -6.14
CA ARG A 66 -11.40 -19.99 -6.80
C ARG A 66 -11.97 -18.74 -7.45
N ARG A 67 -11.73 -17.58 -6.85
CA ARG A 67 -12.16 -16.29 -7.38
C ARG A 67 -11.14 -15.24 -7.00
N VAL A 68 -10.88 -14.32 -7.92
CA VAL A 68 -9.98 -13.18 -7.72
C VAL A 68 -10.71 -11.92 -8.16
N GLY A 69 -10.69 -10.90 -7.31
CA GLY A 69 -11.27 -9.61 -7.64
C GLY A 69 -10.55 -8.90 -8.78
N GLY A 70 -11.30 -8.10 -9.55
CA GLY A 70 -10.75 -7.39 -10.72
C GLY A 70 -9.54 -6.51 -10.38
N ALA A 71 -9.60 -5.73 -9.29
CA ALA A 71 -8.48 -4.86 -8.92
C ALA A 71 -7.23 -5.65 -8.50
N ILE A 72 -7.39 -6.86 -7.94
CA ILE A 72 -6.28 -7.75 -7.61
C ILE A 72 -5.68 -8.35 -8.89
N THR A 73 -6.54 -8.74 -9.84
CA THR A 73 -6.12 -9.22 -11.16
C THR A 73 -5.30 -8.16 -11.88
N ASP A 74 -5.81 -6.93 -11.93
CA ASP A 74 -5.16 -5.81 -12.63
C ASP A 74 -3.81 -5.42 -11.99
N THR A 75 -3.70 -5.50 -10.67
CA THR A 75 -2.49 -5.06 -9.95
C THR A 75 -1.43 -6.14 -9.86
N PHE A 76 -1.83 -7.38 -9.56
CA PHE A 76 -0.92 -8.47 -9.21
C PHE A 76 -0.87 -9.57 -10.29
N GLY A 77 -1.72 -9.50 -11.32
CA GLY A 77 -1.80 -10.53 -12.35
C GLY A 77 -2.34 -11.88 -11.86
N LEU A 78 -2.92 -11.92 -10.64
CA LEU A 78 -3.51 -13.13 -10.10
C LEU A 78 -4.81 -13.44 -10.83
N VAL A 79 -5.01 -14.69 -11.22
CA VAL A 79 -6.22 -15.15 -11.89
C VAL A 79 -6.83 -16.34 -11.15
N ALA A 80 -8.14 -16.51 -11.31
CA ALA A 80 -8.86 -17.63 -10.72
C ALA A 80 -8.43 -18.98 -11.33
N ASP A 81 -8.80 -20.05 -10.64
CA ASP A 81 -8.56 -21.46 -10.99
C ASP A 81 -7.08 -21.86 -11.09
N LEU A 82 -6.21 -21.13 -10.39
CA LEU A 82 -4.79 -21.48 -10.26
C LEU A 82 -4.44 -21.96 -8.83
N PRO A 83 -3.54 -22.95 -8.72
CA PRO A 83 -2.95 -23.30 -7.42
C PRO A 83 -2.08 -22.13 -6.92
N LEU A 84 -2.08 -21.93 -5.61
CA LEU A 84 -1.17 -20.98 -4.96
C LEU A 84 0.23 -21.59 -4.85
N ASP A 85 1.25 -20.89 -5.36
CA ASP A 85 2.64 -21.28 -5.17
C ASP A 85 3.15 -20.75 -3.82
N ARG A 86 3.64 -21.64 -2.95
CA ARG A 86 4.19 -21.23 -1.64
C ARG A 86 5.51 -20.45 -1.76
N ARG A 87 6.17 -20.49 -2.92
CA ARG A 87 7.48 -19.84 -3.14
C ARG A 87 7.38 -18.38 -3.55
N ASP A 88 6.25 -17.97 -4.12
CA ASP A 88 6.03 -16.57 -4.45
C ASP A 88 5.58 -15.79 -3.20
N ALA A 89 5.98 -14.52 -3.11
CA ALA A 89 5.85 -13.73 -1.90
C ALA A 89 4.38 -13.52 -1.50
N LEU A 90 3.51 -13.21 -2.47
CA LEU A 90 2.09 -12.98 -2.16
C LEU A 90 1.37 -14.30 -1.93
N THR A 91 1.50 -15.25 -2.85
CA THR A 91 0.77 -16.52 -2.76
C THR A 91 1.26 -17.39 -1.61
N GLY A 92 2.52 -17.26 -1.18
CA GLY A 92 3.06 -17.87 0.02
C GLY A 92 2.39 -17.35 1.30
N GLU A 93 2.18 -16.04 1.42
CA GLU A 93 1.44 -15.45 2.54
C GLU A 93 -0.03 -15.87 2.54
N LEU A 94 -0.67 -15.96 1.36
CA LEU A 94 -2.04 -16.48 1.25
C LEU A 94 -2.14 -17.94 1.71
N CYS A 95 -1.18 -18.79 1.33
CA CYS A 95 -1.09 -20.18 1.81
C CYS A 95 -0.90 -20.24 3.32
N ALA A 96 0.03 -19.45 3.88
CA ALA A 96 0.27 -19.42 5.32
C ALA A 96 -0.97 -18.97 6.10
N ALA A 97 -1.71 -17.98 5.57
CA ALA A 97 -2.96 -17.55 6.16
C ALA A 97 -4.02 -18.65 6.15
N CYS A 98 -4.13 -19.42 5.06
CA CYS A 98 -5.05 -20.56 4.97
C CYS A 98 -4.65 -21.70 5.93
N ASP A 99 -3.36 -22.03 6.01
CA ASP A 99 -2.84 -23.04 6.95
C ASP A 99 -3.20 -22.66 8.40
N LEU A 100 -3.07 -21.39 8.77
CA LEU A 100 -3.43 -20.89 10.10
C LEU A 100 -4.94 -20.90 10.35
N LEU A 101 -5.76 -20.55 9.36
CA LEU A 101 -7.22 -20.61 9.45
C LEU A 101 -7.73 -22.04 9.63
N ALA A 102 -7.06 -23.03 9.04
CA ALA A 102 -7.40 -24.45 9.20
C ALA A 102 -7.19 -24.92 10.65
N ILE A 103 -6.19 -24.38 11.36
CA ILE A 103 -5.91 -24.68 12.77
C ILE A 103 -6.85 -23.89 13.69
N HIS A 104 -7.07 -22.60 13.38
CA HIS A 104 -7.87 -21.69 14.19
C HIS A 104 -8.81 -20.86 13.31
N PRO A 105 -10.09 -21.26 13.18
CA PRO A 105 -11.05 -20.59 12.29
C PRO A 105 -11.55 -19.28 12.91
N ALA A 106 -10.68 -18.26 12.91
CA ALA A 106 -10.97 -16.89 13.30
C ALA A 106 -10.32 -15.91 12.32
N PRO A 107 -10.82 -14.66 12.19
CA PRO A 107 -10.23 -13.67 11.30
C PRO A 107 -8.74 -13.47 11.56
N LEU A 108 -7.93 -13.59 10.50
CA LEU A 108 -6.48 -13.48 10.57
C LEU A 108 -5.98 -12.28 9.77
N HIS A 109 -5.25 -11.38 10.43
CA HIS A 109 -4.58 -10.27 9.77
C HIS A 109 -3.16 -10.65 9.37
N PHE A 110 -2.74 -10.21 8.18
CA PHE A 110 -1.37 -10.34 7.72
C PHE A 110 -0.95 -9.13 6.90
N ASP A 111 0.35 -8.87 6.87
CA ASP A 111 0.97 -7.79 6.10
C ASP A 111 2.04 -8.41 5.20
N ALA A 112 2.13 -7.92 3.96
CA ALA A 112 3.18 -8.34 3.02
C ALA A 112 3.78 -7.12 2.31
N SER A 113 5.03 -7.25 1.87
CA SER A 113 5.71 -6.23 1.06
C SER A 113 6.18 -6.88 -0.23
N LEU A 114 5.66 -6.39 -1.34
CA LEU A 114 5.91 -6.93 -2.67
C LEU A 114 6.73 -5.95 -3.48
N THR A 115 7.54 -6.46 -4.39
CA THR A 115 8.25 -5.61 -5.35
C THR A 115 7.29 -5.28 -6.48
N GLY A 116 6.94 -4.01 -6.62
CA GLY A 116 6.09 -3.52 -7.69
C GLY A 116 6.87 -3.21 -8.98
N PRO A 117 6.16 -2.94 -10.08
CA PRO A 117 6.78 -2.50 -11.32
C PRO A 117 7.58 -1.21 -11.11
N GLN A 118 8.64 -1.03 -11.92
CA GLN A 118 9.48 0.19 -11.91
C GLN A 118 10.13 0.54 -10.56
N SER A 119 10.42 -0.47 -9.74
CA SER A 119 11.03 -0.29 -8.42
C SER A 119 10.11 0.39 -7.38
N ALA A 120 8.79 0.39 -7.55
CA ALA A 120 7.90 0.69 -6.44
C ALA A 120 7.88 -0.47 -5.44
N TRP A 121 7.65 -0.19 -4.15
CA TRP A 121 7.25 -1.21 -3.19
C TRP A 121 5.74 -1.19 -3.07
N ILE A 122 5.11 -2.36 -3.11
CA ILE A 122 3.69 -2.48 -2.80
C ILE A 122 3.58 -3.00 -1.38
N LEU A 123 2.99 -2.18 -0.51
CA LEU A 123 2.64 -2.59 0.84
C LEU A 123 1.24 -3.15 0.80
N LEU A 124 1.08 -4.40 1.18
CA LEU A 124 -0.16 -5.13 1.19
C LEU A 124 -0.60 -5.39 2.64
N ARG A 125 -1.87 -5.14 2.92
CA ARG A 125 -2.55 -5.63 4.11
C ARG A 125 -3.67 -6.57 3.70
N GLY A 126 -3.72 -7.72 4.33
CA GLY A 126 -4.77 -8.69 4.17
C GLY A 126 -5.52 -8.95 5.45
N VAL A 127 -6.77 -9.36 5.29
CA VAL A 127 -7.48 -10.12 6.31
C VAL A 127 -8.08 -11.37 5.69
N ALA A 128 -7.76 -12.53 6.25
CA ALA A 128 -8.32 -13.80 5.87
C ALA A 128 -9.51 -14.11 6.79
N LEU A 129 -10.67 -14.31 6.18
CA LEU A 129 -11.94 -14.56 6.85
C LEU A 129 -12.35 -16.01 6.55
N PRO A 130 -12.48 -16.88 7.56
CA PRO A 130 -12.90 -18.26 7.34
C PRO A 130 -14.36 -18.30 6.89
N LEU A 131 -14.66 -19.13 5.90
CA LEU A 131 -16.02 -19.35 5.39
C LEU A 131 -16.59 -20.68 5.87
N ALA A 132 -17.91 -20.78 5.91
CA ALA A 132 -18.66 -21.97 6.37
C ALA A 132 -18.40 -23.25 5.57
N GLN A 133 -18.02 -23.12 4.30
CA GLN A 133 -18.08 -24.19 3.30
C GLN A 133 -16.70 -24.77 3.04
N GLY A 134 -16.36 -25.85 3.72
CA GLY A 134 -15.06 -26.50 3.56
C GLY A 134 -13.92 -25.58 4.01
N ALA A 135 -12.67 -26.02 3.86
CA ALA A 135 -11.49 -25.22 4.18
C ALA A 135 -11.33 -24.04 3.20
N ARG A 136 -12.28 -23.10 3.22
CA ARG A 136 -12.38 -21.97 2.31
C ARG A 136 -12.20 -20.68 3.09
N ALA A 137 -11.47 -19.74 2.51
CA ALA A 137 -11.26 -18.41 3.07
C ALA A 137 -11.62 -17.34 2.05
N GLN A 138 -12.27 -16.27 2.52
CA GLN A 138 -12.31 -15.00 1.81
C GLN A 138 -11.19 -14.12 2.32
N ILE A 139 -10.25 -13.77 1.45
CA ILE A 139 -9.12 -12.93 1.79
C ILE A 139 -9.35 -11.55 1.19
N VAL A 140 -9.56 -10.54 2.03
CA VAL A 140 -9.76 -9.15 1.61
C VAL A 140 -8.43 -8.41 1.68
N LEU A 141 -8.04 -7.78 0.57
CA LEU A 141 -6.77 -7.09 0.42
C LEU A 141 -6.95 -5.57 0.30
N SER A 142 -5.98 -4.85 0.85
CA SER A 142 -5.76 -3.42 0.63
C SER A 142 -4.28 -3.21 0.37
N TRP A 143 -3.95 -2.39 -0.63
CA TRP A 143 -2.55 -2.14 -0.98
C TRP A 143 -2.29 -0.69 -1.30
N ARG A 144 -1.01 -0.35 -1.25
CA ARG A 144 -0.51 0.95 -1.68
C ARG A 144 0.88 0.81 -2.30
N GLU A 145 1.07 1.53 -3.38
CA GLU A 145 2.39 1.74 -3.96
C GLU A 145 3.13 2.85 -3.21
N VAL A 146 4.36 2.53 -2.81
CA VAL A 146 5.30 3.45 -2.20
C VAL A 146 6.53 3.50 -3.08
N LEU A 147 6.85 4.70 -3.57
CA LEU A 147 8.05 4.91 -4.37
C LEU A 147 9.27 4.64 -3.52
N ASN A 148 10.14 3.74 -4.00
CA ASN A 148 11.45 3.58 -3.40
C ASN A 148 12.37 4.75 -3.78
N ARG A 149 13.58 4.79 -3.23
CA ARG A 149 14.56 5.86 -3.51
C ARG A 149 14.87 5.99 -5.01
N THR A 150 14.98 4.86 -5.70
CA THR A 150 15.25 4.77 -7.14
C THR A 150 14.07 5.30 -7.96
N ALA A 151 12.85 4.89 -7.64
CA ALA A 151 11.62 5.36 -8.26
C ALA A 151 11.41 6.86 -8.01
N THR A 152 11.72 7.34 -6.81
CA THR A 152 11.70 8.78 -6.48
C THR A 152 12.72 9.56 -7.30
N ALA A 153 13.96 9.07 -7.43
CA ALA A 153 14.99 9.71 -8.23
C ALA A 153 14.61 9.74 -9.73
N ARG A 154 14.02 8.66 -10.22
CA ARG A 154 13.49 8.57 -11.59
C ARG A 154 12.36 9.58 -11.81
N LEU A 155 11.36 9.59 -10.94
CA LEU A 155 10.23 10.53 -11.02
C LEU A 155 10.71 11.99 -10.99
N ARG A 156 11.69 12.32 -10.13
CA ARG A 156 12.28 13.66 -10.12
C ARG A 156 12.91 14.01 -11.46
N ARG A 157 13.68 13.09 -12.05
CA ARG A 157 14.31 13.30 -13.37
C ARG A 157 13.27 13.51 -14.47
N ASP A 158 12.23 12.68 -14.49
CA ASP A 158 11.17 12.73 -15.49
C ASP A 158 10.37 14.04 -15.36
N LEU A 159 10.07 14.48 -14.12
CA LEU A 159 9.43 15.77 -13.84
C LEU A 159 10.32 16.95 -14.23
N THR A 160 11.60 16.96 -13.87
CA THR A 160 12.54 18.01 -14.29
C THR A 160 12.57 18.12 -15.81
N SER A 161 12.71 16.98 -16.51
CA SER A 161 12.74 16.94 -17.97
C SER A 161 11.44 17.48 -18.59
N ALA A 162 10.28 17.09 -18.06
CA ALA A 162 8.98 17.58 -18.54
C ALA A 162 8.76 19.08 -18.25
N LEU A 163 9.26 19.59 -17.13
CA LEU A 163 9.20 21.00 -16.77
C LEU A 163 10.15 21.86 -17.63
N GLU A 164 11.34 21.33 -17.96
CA GLU A 164 12.27 21.94 -18.92
C GLU A 164 11.65 21.98 -20.33
N LEU A 165 11.07 20.87 -20.80
CA LEU A 165 10.41 20.76 -22.11
C LEU A 165 9.16 21.63 -22.24
N SER A 166 8.43 21.85 -21.16
CA SER A 166 7.23 22.72 -21.15
C SER A 166 7.55 24.22 -21.06
N GLY A 167 8.84 24.59 -21.03
CA GLY A 167 9.26 26.00 -20.89
C GLY A 167 8.82 26.63 -19.56
N ARG A 168 8.36 25.84 -18.59
CA ARG A 168 7.85 26.30 -17.29
C ARG A 168 8.94 26.46 -16.23
N PHE A 169 10.18 26.66 -16.65
CA PHE A 169 11.11 27.50 -15.89
C PHE A 169 10.78 28.97 -16.15
N SER A 170 9.51 29.36 -15.94
CA SER A 170 9.22 30.76 -15.69
C SER A 170 9.84 31.04 -14.34
N THR A 171 10.94 31.80 -14.38
CA THR A 171 11.49 32.59 -13.28
C THR A 171 10.49 32.68 -12.13
N SER A 172 10.64 31.82 -11.12
CA SER A 172 9.93 31.98 -9.87
C SER A 172 10.44 33.29 -9.31
N LEU A 173 9.73 34.38 -9.60
CA LEU A 173 9.78 35.59 -8.79
C LEU A 173 9.58 35.11 -7.37
N ASP A 174 10.64 35.26 -6.58
CA ASP A 174 10.60 34.94 -5.16
C ASP A 174 9.39 35.69 -4.56
N PRO A 175 8.37 34.98 -4.05
CA PRO A 175 7.20 35.64 -3.48
C PRO A 175 7.54 36.44 -2.21
N PHE A 176 8.78 36.36 -1.73
CA PHE A 176 9.32 37.15 -0.62
C PHE A 176 10.32 38.23 -1.05
N ALA A 177 10.52 38.44 -2.36
CA ALA A 177 11.20 39.64 -2.88
C ALA A 177 10.26 40.85 -2.76
N LEU A 178 9.88 41.16 -1.52
CA LEU A 178 9.22 42.39 -1.13
C LEU A 178 10.17 43.54 -1.43
N GLU A 179 9.83 44.28 -2.48
CA GLU A 179 9.96 45.73 -2.61
C GLU A 179 10.84 46.37 -1.52
N THR A 180 12.11 46.60 -1.84
CA THR A 180 12.88 47.66 -1.18
C THR A 180 12.24 48.98 -1.56
N LEU A 181 11.21 49.39 -0.81
CA LEU A 181 10.63 50.73 -0.85
C LEU A 181 11.76 51.75 -0.67
N PRO A 182 11.87 52.78 -1.54
CA PRO A 182 12.83 53.85 -1.32
C PRO A 182 12.49 54.59 -0.03
N LYS A 183 13.47 54.68 0.87
CA LYS A 183 13.41 55.46 2.11
C LYS A 183 13.02 56.91 1.76
N PRO A 184 11.96 57.49 2.36
CA PRO A 184 11.63 58.89 2.13
C PRO A 184 12.74 59.81 2.68
N PRO A 185 12.95 60.99 2.07
CA PRO A 185 14.02 61.89 2.46
C PRO A 185 13.84 62.42 3.87
N ASP A 186 14.96 62.51 4.58
CA ASP A 186 15.11 63.03 5.94
C ASP A 186 14.56 64.46 6.04
N VAL A 187 13.55 64.67 6.89
CA VAL A 187 13.12 66.01 7.30
C VAL A 187 13.76 66.30 8.64
N SER A 188 14.87 67.05 8.64
CA SER A 188 15.47 67.56 9.87
C SER A 188 14.59 68.64 10.51
N PRO A 189 14.30 68.56 11.82
CA PRO A 189 13.61 69.64 12.52
C PRO A 189 14.59 70.78 12.81
N ARG A 190 14.12 72.03 12.64
CA ARG A 190 14.74 73.24 13.21
C ARG A 190 14.27 73.45 14.63
#